data_AF-A0A5N7BN48-F1
#
_entry.id   AF-A0A5N7BN48-F1
#
_cell.length_a   1.000
_cell.length_b   1.000
_cell.length_c   1.000
_cell.angle_alpha   90.00
_cell.angle_beta   90.00
_cell.angle_gamma   90.00
#
_symmetry.space_group_name_H-M   'P 1'
#
loop_
_entity.id
_entity.type
_entity.pdbx_description
1 polymer ?
#
loop_
_entity_poly.entity_id
_entity_poly.type
_entity_poly.pdbx_seq_one_letter_code
_entity_poly.pdbx_strand_id
1 'polypeptide(L)'
;MSASCSALRRLTHRSPRTFQSRISSVSRISSATSSLSSLNTLRAVNSAAPRVSRFSTMAPLQSAAPAGTAQKAYDPEIQDMANYIHNYEVDSDLAFDTARLVFLDTLGCGLEALKFKECTKLLGPVVDGTVVPNGTRVFGTPYQLDPVNGAFNIGAMIRWLDYNDCWLAAEWGHPSDNLGGILAVADWISRTNRAGGNIAGGKIVKVKEVLEAMIKAHEIQGVLALENSYNKVGLDHVVLVKVATTAVVAKMLGLSEKQTADAITQAFVDGQSLRTYRHSPNTMSRKSWAAGDACQRAVNLVLKVQKGEGGLHTVLSAPVWGFYDVLFKGNKFKFQRPYGSYVMENVLFKVSYPAEFHSQTAIEAAEIINKKLAAMGKSAKDIKEVTNRTHEACIRIIDKQFKAMDNFADRDHCVQYMVATMLAFNRLTAVDYADGSEAATSPLVEDLRKRIRCVEDTQFTTDYHDPSKRTIPNALTVTLNDGTVLEEVVVEAPLGHRLRRDEAKPEILAKYKRHLQAHFDQARIDELLDLGLNKSALEGCDVDKYVDLYVKDKMVESA
;
A
#
# COMPACT_ATOMS: atom_id res chain seq x y z
N MET A 1 -14.29 -31.05 -51.45
CA MET A 1 -13.32 -31.68 -52.38
C MET A 1 -12.11 -30.74 -52.42
N SER A 2 -10.87 -31.06 -52.09
CA SER A 2 -10.13 -32.31 -51.93
C SER A 2 -9.04 -32.12 -50.88
N ALA A 3 -8.68 -33.21 -50.19
CA ALA A 3 -7.67 -33.32 -49.14
C ALA A 3 -6.22 -33.17 -49.66
N SER A 4 -5.25 -32.87 -48.77
CA SER A 4 -4.17 -33.83 -48.41
C SER A 4 -3.22 -33.30 -47.31
N CYS A 5 -3.14 -34.09 -46.23
CA CYS A 5 -1.98 -34.57 -45.45
C CYS A 5 -0.83 -33.67 -44.94
N SER A 6 -0.80 -33.58 -43.59
CA SER A 6 0.24 -34.06 -42.64
C SER A 6 1.73 -33.69 -42.80
N ALA A 7 2.30 -33.13 -41.71
CA ALA A 7 3.56 -33.62 -41.13
C ALA A 7 3.74 -33.14 -39.67
N LEU A 8 3.73 -34.10 -38.74
CA LEU A 8 4.26 -33.94 -37.39
C LEU A 8 5.79 -33.71 -37.45
N ARG A 9 6.31 -32.75 -36.68
CA ARG A 9 7.73 -32.70 -36.31
C ARG A 9 7.89 -32.81 -34.80
N ARG A 10 8.38 -33.99 -34.37
CA ARG A 10 9.02 -34.21 -33.08
C ARG A 10 10.28 -33.35 -32.99
N LEU A 11 10.43 -32.56 -31.93
CA LEU A 11 11.71 -31.97 -31.54
C LEU A 11 12.24 -32.72 -30.33
N THR A 12 13.39 -33.36 -30.55
CA THR A 12 14.17 -34.12 -29.58
C THR A 12 14.94 -33.19 -28.65
N HIS A 13 14.82 -33.43 -27.34
CA HIS A 13 15.66 -32.84 -26.29
C HIS A 13 17.16 -33.09 -26.57
N ARG A 14 17.97 -32.03 -26.53
CA ARG A 14 19.42 -32.09 -26.34
C ARG A 14 19.77 -31.41 -25.01
N SER A 15 20.30 -32.19 -24.08
CA SER A 15 20.87 -31.72 -22.81
C SER A 15 22.24 -31.05 -23.03
N PRO A 16 22.59 -29.98 -22.28
CA PRO A 16 23.97 -29.57 -22.14
C PRO A 16 24.63 -30.10 -20.86
N ARG A 17 25.76 -30.75 -21.12
CA ARG A 17 26.95 -31.07 -20.33
C ARG A 17 27.13 -30.37 -18.97
N THR A 18 27.41 -31.23 -17.99
CA THR A 18 27.97 -30.98 -16.65
C THR A 18 29.36 -30.33 -16.70
N PHE A 19 29.57 -29.27 -15.92
CA PHE A 19 30.89 -28.77 -15.53
C PHE A 19 31.24 -29.29 -14.13
N GLN A 20 32.36 -30.00 -14.01
CA GLN A 20 32.96 -30.43 -12.75
C GLN A 20 33.91 -29.34 -12.22
N SER A 21 33.70 -28.88 -10.99
CA SER A 21 34.69 -28.10 -10.23
C SER A 21 35.45 -29.01 -9.26
N ARG A 22 36.78 -29.04 -9.42
CA ARG A 22 37.74 -29.71 -8.53
C ARG A 22 37.79 -29.01 -7.17
N ILE A 23 37.72 -29.78 -6.08
CA ILE A 23 38.18 -29.36 -4.75
C ILE A 23 39.27 -30.32 -4.32
N SER A 24 40.45 -29.76 -4.05
CA SER A 24 41.64 -30.45 -3.56
C SER A 24 41.58 -30.64 -2.05
N SER A 25 41.75 -31.90 -1.63
CA SER A 25 41.93 -32.36 -0.26
C SER A 25 43.38 -32.20 0.22
N VAL A 26 43.58 -31.77 1.48
CA VAL A 26 44.81 -32.04 2.24
C VAL A 26 44.46 -32.48 3.67
N SER A 27 44.65 -33.78 3.89
CA SER A 27 44.93 -34.51 5.16
C SER A 27 46.18 -33.97 5.87
N ARG A 28 46.54 -34.16 7.16
CA ARG A 28 46.22 -34.99 8.36
C ARG A 28 47.00 -34.26 9.51
N ILE A 29 46.84 -34.51 10.82
CA ILE A 29 47.42 -35.63 11.60
C ILE A 29 46.92 -35.51 13.05
N SER A 30 46.66 -36.69 13.64
CA SER A 30 46.18 -37.02 14.99
C SER A 30 47.24 -36.99 16.10
N SER A 31 46.77 -36.88 17.36
CA SER A 31 47.11 -37.73 18.53
C SER A 31 46.33 -37.17 19.76
N ALA A 32 45.34 -37.83 20.37
CA ALA A 32 45.43 -38.98 21.30
C ALA A 32 46.35 -38.64 22.51
N THR A 33 45.99 -38.73 23.79
CA THR A 33 45.27 -39.81 24.52
C THR A 33 44.94 -39.40 25.98
N SER A 34 43.80 -39.91 26.46
CA SER A 34 43.45 -40.47 27.79
C SER A 34 43.96 -39.88 29.13
N SER A 35 42.94 -39.56 29.95
CA SER A 35 42.77 -39.73 31.41
C SER A 35 43.64 -40.72 32.19
N LEU A 36 43.90 -40.42 33.48
CA LEU A 36 43.66 -41.32 34.63
C LEU A 36 43.89 -40.63 36.01
N SER A 37 42.88 -40.75 36.88
CA SER A 37 42.88 -41.08 38.33
C SER A 37 43.71 -40.31 39.40
N SER A 38 42.93 -39.71 40.33
CA SER A 38 42.83 -40.02 41.78
C SER A 38 43.87 -39.57 42.84
N LEU A 39 43.29 -39.02 43.94
CA LEU A 39 43.58 -39.16 45.38
C LEU A 39 44.41 -38.09 46.16
N ASN A 40 43.68 -37.43 47.07
CA ASN A 40 43.95 -37.06 48.48
C ASN A 40 45.31 -36.48 48.93
N THR A 41 45.27 -35.28 49.53
CA THR A 41 45.76 -35.07 50.91
C THR A 41 45.27 -33.76 51.53
N LEU A 42 44.84 -33.84 52.80
CA LEU A 42 44.47 -32.74 53.69
C LEU A 42 45.71 -32.01 54.24
N ARG A 43 45.65 -30.67 54.30
CA ARG A 43 46.23 -29.90 55.42
C ARG A 43 45.65 -28.48 55.46
N ALA A 44 45.00 -28.16 56.57
CA ALA A 44 44.55 -26.82 56.93
C ALA A 44 45.62 -26.13 57.79
N VAL A 45 45.95 -24.86 57.50
CA VAL A 45 46.21 -23.80 58.51
C VAL A 45 45.87 -22.41 57.92
N ASN A 46 45.13 -21.65 58.73
CA ASN A 46 44.65 -20.26 58.66
C ASN A 46 45.45 -19.19 57.90
N SER A 47 44.74 -18.30 57.22
CA SER A 47 44.90 -16.83 57.42
C SER A 47 43.68 -16.08 56.88
N ALA A 48 43.30 -15.01 57.59
CA ALA A 48 42.08 -14.25 57.44
C ALA A 48 42.00 -13.48 56.11
N ALA A 49 40.82 -13.50 55.48
CA ALA A 49 40.47 -12.69 54.31
C ALA A 49 39.23 -11.82 54.61
N PRO A 50 39.14 -10.60 54.03
CA PRO A 50 38.21 -9.56 54.45
C PRO A 50 36.77 -9.87 53.98
N ARG A 51 35.80 -9.40 54.76
CA ARG A 51 34.37 -9.40 54.39
C ARG A 51 34.16 -8.53 53.15
N VAL A 52 34.07 -9.15 51.99
CA VAL A 52 33.51 -8.50 50.79
C VAL A 52 31.99 -8.59 50.90
N SER A 53 31.36 -7.43 51.04
CA SER A 53 29.91 -7.27 50.90
C SER A 53 29.49 -7.72 49.50
N ARG A 54 28.80 -8.86 49.41
CA ARG A 54 28.04 -9.23 48.21
C ARG A 54 26.72 -8.49 48.26
N PHE A 55 26.67 -7.29 47.67
CA PHE A 55 25.40 -6.74 47.18
C PHE A 55 24.93 -7.63 46.03
N SER A 56 24.04 -8.57 46.32
CA SER A 56 23.26 -9.27 45.32
C SER A 56 21.94 -8.52 45.17
N THR A 57 21.81 -7.70 44.14
CA THR A 57 20.55 -7.06 43.72
C THR A 57 19.78 -7.94 42.74
N MET A 58 19.77 -9.26 42.96
CA MET A 58 18.82 -10.14 42.28
C MET A 58 17.57 -10.19 43.14
N ALA A 59 16.62 -9.29 42.85
CA ALA A 59 15.25 -9.50 43.27
C ALA A 59 14.82 -10.89 42.78
N PRO A 60 14.13 -11.70 43.59
CA PRO A 60 13.59 -12.95 43.09
C PRO A 60 12.57 -12.61 42.00
N LEU A 61 12.91 -12.93 40.75
CA LEU A 61 11.93 -13.03 39.69
C LEU A 61 10.94 -14.10 40.14
N GLN A 62 9.81 -13.66 40.72
CA GLN A 62 8.65 -14.51 40.92
C GLN A 62 8.18 -14.96 39.54
N SER A 63 8.68 -16.11 39.10
CA SER A 63 8.06 -16.89 38.05
C SER A 63 6.74 -17.43 38.59
N ALA A 64 5.71 -16.58 38.64
CA ALA A 64 4.35 -17.04 38.78
C ALA A 64 3.97 -17.72 37.46
N ALA A 65 3.99 -19.05 37.45
CA ALA A 65 3.24 -19.80 36.44
C ALA A 65 1.76 -19.38 36.57
N PRO A 66 1.08 -18.92 35.50
CA PRO A 66 -0.31 -18.53 35.62
C PRO A 66 -1.16 -19.74 36.02
N ALA A 67 -2.03 -19.53 37.00
CA ALA A 67 -3.07 -20.48 37.37
C ALA A 67 -3.99 -20.79 36.17
N GLY A 68 -4.36 -22.06 36.02
CA GLY A 68 -5.57 -22.61 35.39
C GLY A 68 -6.06 -22.06 34.05
N THR A 69 -6.38 -23.01 33.14
CA THR A 69 -6.96 -22.86 31.80
C THR A 69 -8.35 -22.21 31.76
N ALA A 70 -8.47 -20.95 32.16
CA ALA A 70 -9.52 -20.08 31.63
C ALA A 70 -9.08 -19.67 30.21
N GLN A 71 -9.90 -19.97 29.20
CA GLN A 71 -9.64 -19.54 27.82
C GLN A 71 -9.61 -18.00 27.82
N LYS A 72 -8.40 -17.42 27.79
CA LYS A 72 -8.23 -15.96 27.86
C LYS A 72 -9.01 -15.34 26.70
N ALA A 73 -9.71 -14.23 26.93
CA ALA A 73 -10.30 -13.47 25.83
C ALA A 73 -9.18 -12.85 24.98
N TYR A 74 -9.46 -12.59 23.70
CA TYR A 74 -8.57 -11.74 22.91
C TYR A 74 -8.72 -10.30 23.36
N ASP A 75 -7.73 -9.46 23.07
CA ASP A 75 -7.88 -8.00 23.15
C ASP A 75 -9.17 -7.57 22.41
N PRO A 76 -10.02 -6.70 23.01
CA PRO A 76 -11.33 -6.36 22.44
C PRO A 76 -11.26 -5.86 20.99
N GLU A 77 -10.23 -5.09 20.64
CA GLU A 77 -10.02 -4.55 19.30
C GLU A 77 -9.89 -5.67 18.25
N ILE A 78 -9.26 -6.80 18.63
CA ILE A 78 -9.13 -8.00 17.77
C ILE A 78 -10.49 -8.67 17.60
N GLN A 79 -11.26 -8.78 18.68
CA GLN A 79 -12.61 -9.35 18.65
C GLN A 79 -13.54 -8.51 17.77
N ASP A 80 -13.52 -7.19 17.93
CA ASP A 80 -14.34 -6.26 17.15
C ASP A 80 -14.04 -6.34 15.65
N MET A 81 -12.76 -6.42 15.27
CA MET A 81 -12.38 -6.61 13.86
C MET A 81 -12.84 -7.96 13.32
N ALA A 82 -12.63 -9.05 14.04
CA ALA A 82 -13.05 -10.38 13.61
C ALA A 82 -14.59 -10.46 13.49
N ASN A 83 -15.30 -9.92 14.47
CA ASN A 83 -16.75 -9.86 14.50
C ASN A 83 -17.31 -9.04 13.34
N TYR A 84 -16.77 -7.84 13.09
CA TYR A 84 -17.15 -7.00 11.95
C TYR A 84 -17.00 -7.74 10.63
N ILE A 85 -15.86 -8.41 10.41
CA ILE A 85 -15.62 -9.14 9.17
C ILE A 85 -16.69 -10.22 8.94
N HIS A 86 -17.02 -11.00 9.97
CA HIS A 86 -17.92 -12.14 9.86
C HIS A 86 -19.40 -11.75 9.87
N ASN A 87 -19.79 -10.84 10.75
CA ASN A 87 -21.18 -10.63 11.16
C ASN A 87 -21.78 -9.30 10.69
N TYR A 88 -20.98 -8.33 10.23
CA TYR A 88 -21.52 -7.11 9.62
C TYR A 88 -21.91 -7.37 8.16
N GLU A 89 -23.16 -7.04 7.82
CA GLU A 89 -23.65 -7.00 6.45
C GLU A 89 -23.54 -5.57 5.91
N VAL A 90 -22.89 -5.43 4.75
CA VAL A 90 -22.78 -4.12 4.09
C VAL A 90 -24.09 -3.82 3.39
N ASP A 91 -24.91 -2.94 3.95
CA ASP A 91 -26.18 -2.47 3.39
C ASP A 91 -26.10 -0.98 3.02
N SER A 92 -25.24 -0.67 2.04
CA SER A 92 -25.03 0.71 1.56
C SER A 92 -24.77 0.71 0.06
N ASP A 93 -25.75 1.17 -0.71
CA ASP A 93 -25.62 1.35 -2.16
C ASP A 93 -24.50 2.34 -2.52
N LEU A 94 -24.32 3.39 -1.70
CA LEU A 94 -23.24 4.36 -1.87
C LEU A 94 -21.86 3.71 -1.68
N ALA A 95 -21.73 2.82 -0.69
CA ALA A 95 -20.49 2.10 -0.46
C ALA A 95 -20.16 1.17 -1.64
N PHE A 96 -21.13 0.43 -2.17
CA PHE A 96 -20.91 -0.42 -3.35
C PHE A 96 -20.63 0.38 -4.63
N ASP A 97 -21.36 1.48 -4.88
CA ASP A 97 -21.09 2.36 -6.03
C ASP A 97 -19.69 2.97 -5.94
N THR A 98 -19.29 3.40 -4.76
CA THR A 98 -17.94 3.91 -4.51
C THR A 98 -16.89 2.82 -4.65
N ALA A 99 -17.09 1.64 -4.07
CA ALA A 99 -16.17 0.52 -4.17
C ALA A 99 -15.95 0.10 -5.64
N ARG A 100 -16.99 0.13 -6.47
CA ARG A 100 -16.88 -0.10 -7.91
C ARG A 100 -15.97 0.93 -8.58
N LEU A 101 -16.11 2.21 -8.26
CA LEU A 101 -15.23 3.25 -8.78
C LEU A 101 -13.79 3.10 -8.28
N VAL A 102 -13.58 2.79 -6.99
CA VAL A 102 -12.25 2.50 -6.42
C VAL A 102 -11.64 1.31 -7.15
N PHE A 103 -12.40 0.25 -7.40
CA PHE A 103 -11.94 -0.96 -8.06
C PHE A 103 -11.41 -0.66 -9.47
N LEU A 104 -12.18 0.07 -10.29
CA LEU A 104 -11.77 0.47 -11.64
C LEU A 104 -10.55 1.41 -11.61
N ASP A 105 -10.58 2.44 -10.76
CA ASP A 105 -9.49 3.40 -10.60
C ASP A 105 -8.18 2.70 -10.21
N THR A 106 -8.24 1.78 -9.26
CA THR A 106 -7.10 1.04 -8.72
C THR A 106 -6.49 0.11 -9.77
N LEU A 107 -7.32 -0.61 -10.54
CA LEU A 107 -6.84 -1.43 -11.67
C LEU A 107 -6.18 -0.57 -12.74
N GLY A 108 -6.78 0.58 -13.07
CA GLY A 108 -6.18 1.55 -14.00
C GLY A 108 -4.82 2.04 -13.51
N CYS A 109 -4.71 2.46 -12.25
CA CYS A 109 -3.44 2.91 -11.65
C CYS A 109 -2.36 1.84 -11.75
N GLY A 110 -2.73 0.57 -11.56
CA GLY A 110 -1.83 -0.53 -11.75
C GLY A 110 -1.33 -0.68 -13.19
N LEU A 111 -2.23 -0.63 -14.17
CA LEU A 111 -1.84 -0.71 -15.58
C LEU A 111 -0.86 0.41 -15.95
N GLU A 112 -1.15 1.66 -15.56
CA GLU A 112 -0.26 2.79 -15.82
C GLU A 112 1.14 2.60 -15.19
N ALA A 113 1.24 1.96 -14.03
CA ALA A 113 2.52 1.65 -13.39
C ALA A 113 3.39 0.68 -14.21
N LEU A 114 2.80 -0.18 -15.04
CA LEU A 114 3.54 -1.15 -15.87
C LEU A 114 4.39 -0.47 -16.95
N LYS A 115 4.14 0.80 -17.26
CA LYS A 115 4.99 1.60 -18.16
C LYS A 115 6.33 1.98 -17.52
N PHE A 116 6.47 1.85 -16.20
CA PHE A 116 7.65 2.27 -15.45
C PHE A 116 8.54 1.06 -15.13
N LYS A 117 9.73 1.01 -15.74
CA LYS A 117 10.72 -0.06 -15.50
C LYS A 117 11.07 -0.24 -14.03
N GLU A 118 11.07 0.86 -13.28
CA GLU A 118 11.34 0.84 -11.83
C GLU A 118 10.30 0.03 -11.05
N CYS A 119 9.04 -0.01 -11.53
CA CYS A 119 7.98 -0.89 -11.01
C CYS A 119 8.19 -2.31 -11.52
N THR A 120 8.27 -2.49 -12.83
CA THR A 120 8.21 -3.82 -13.46
C THR A 120 9.40 -4.70 -13.11
N LYS A 121 10.56 -4.12 -12.80
CA LYS A 121 11.75 -4.87 -12.34
C LYS A 121 11.56 -5.58 -11.00
N LEU A 122 10.54 -5.22 -10.21
CA LEU A 122 10.20 -5.87 -8.95
C LEU A 122 9.09 -6.92 -9.11
N LEU A 123 8.42 -6.97 -10.27
CA LEU A 123 7.32 -7.90 -10.52
C LEU A 123 7.83 -9.25 -11.04
N GLY A 124 6.92 -10.21 -11.13
CA GLY A 124 7.18 -11.56 -11.59
C GLY A 124 7.39 -12.58 -10.46
N PRO A 125 7.75 -13.83 -10.83
CA PRO A 125 8.10 -14.86 -9.87
C PRO A 125 9.45 -14.55 -9.21
N VAL A 126 9.65 -15.03 -7.98
CA VAL A 126 10.95 -14.93 -7.30
C VAL A 126 12.06 -15.65 -8.08
N VAL A 127 11.71 -16.76 -8.74
CA VAL A 127 12.62 -17.52 -9.62
C VAL A 127 11.98 -17.61 -11.00
N ASP A 128 12.67 -17.05 -12.00
CA ASP A 128 12.26 -17.08 -13.40
C ASP A 128 11.93 -18.50 -13.88
N GLY A 129 10.81 -18.64 -14.59
CA GLY A 129 10.32 -19.92 -15.10
C GLY A 129 9.53 -20.76 -14.09
N THR A 130 9.29 -20.26 -12.87
CA THR A 130 8.38 -20.91 -11.90
C THR A 130 6.98 -21.04 -12.51
N VAL A 131 6.40 -22.25 -12.40
CA VAL A 131 5.04 -22.55 -12.84
C VAL A 131 4.18 -22.83 -11.61
N VAL A 132 3.09 -22.07 -11.46
CA VAL A 132 2.13 -22.25 -10.36
C VAL A 132 0.79 -22.69 -10.94
N PRO A 133 0.43 -23.97 -10.84
CA PRO A 133 -0.86 -24.46 -11.31
C PRO A 133 -2.01 -23.69 -10.65
N ASN A 134 -2.93 -23.18 -11.46
CA ASN A 134 -4.11 -22.41 -11.01
C ASN A 134 -3.75 -21.18 -10.15
N GLY A 135 -2.51 -20.69 -10.26
CA GLY A 135 -2.04 -19.53 -9.52
C GLY A 135 -2.77 -18.25 -9.92
N THR A 136 -2.63 -17.24 -9.07
CA THR A 136 -3.08 -15.86 -9.30
C THR A 136 -2.49 -15.31 -10.59
N ARG A 137 -3.33 -14.77 -11.47
CA ARG A 137 -2.90 -13.98 -12.63
C ARG A 137 -2.73 -12.52 -12.23
N VAL A 138 -1.57 -11.95 -12.56
CA VAL A 138 -1.32 -10.52 -12.34
C VAL A 138 -1.79 -9.76 -13.59
N PHE A 139 -2.81 -8.91 -13.44
CA PHE A 139 -3.43 -8.20 -14.56
C PHE A 139 -2.41 -7.33 -15.33
N GLY A 140 -2.57 -7.23 -16.65
CA GLY A 140 -1.64 -6.51 -17.53
C GLY A 140 -0.32 -7.21 -17.80
N THR A 141 -0.09 -8.43 -17.26
CA THR A 141 1.18 -9.16 -17.35
C THR A 141 0.97 -10.62 -17.79
N PRO A 142 2.05 -11.35 -18.17
CA PRO A 142 1.99 -12.79 -18.40
C PRO A 142 2.07 -13.64 -17.13
N TYR A 143 2.27 -13.03 -15.96
CA TYR A 143 2.61 -13.76 -14.75
C TYR A 143 1.43 -14.55 -14.18
N GLN A 144 1.74 -15.78 -13.78
CA GLN A 144 0.90 -16.63 -12.94
C GLN A 144 1.70 -17.05 -11.71
N LEU A 145 1.28 -16.58 -10.54
CA LEU A 145 2.05 -16.67 -9.29
C LEU A 145 1.25 -17.39 -8.21
N ASP A 146 1.91 -17.80 -7.15
CA ASP A 146 1.22 -18.18 -5.91
C ASP A 146 0.49 -16.96 -5.32
N PRO A 147 -0.56 -17.14 -4.50
CA PRO A 147 -1.36 -16.03 -3.99
C PRO A 147 -0.57 -15.05 -3.11
N VAL A 148 0.56 -15.47 -2.52
CA VAL A 148 1.42 -14.59 -1.71
C VAL A 148 2.18 -13.63 -2.62
N ASN A 149 2.89 -14.14 -3.63
CA ASN A 149 3.61 -13.30 -4.60
C ASN A 149 2.66 -12.54 -5.53
N GLY A 150 1.49 -13.10 -5.87
CA GLY A 150 0.43 -12.40 -6.57
C GLY A 150 -0.04 -11.17 -5.81
N ALA A 151 -0.19 -11.28 -4.48
CA ALA A 151 -0.53 -10.15 -3.61
C ALA A 151 0.52 -9.03 -3.65
N PHE A 152 1.81 -9.40 -3.58
CA PHE A 152 2.90 -8.43 -3.72
C PHE A 152 2.82 -7.69 -5.05
N ASN A 153 2.73 -8.45 -6.15
CA ASN A 153 2.77 -7.91 -7.50
C ASN A 153 1.63 -6.93 -7.76
N ILE A 154 0.40 -7.34 -7.42
CA ILE A 154 -0.80 -6.51 -7.58
C ILE A 154 -0.68 -5.27 -6.66
N GLY A 155 -0.37 -5.46 -5.37
CA GLY A 155 -0.28 -4.37 -4.41
C GLY A 155 0.82 -3.35 -4.72
N ALA A 156 1.98 -3.79 -5.20
CA ALA A 156 3.07 -2.89 -5.61
C ALA A 156 2.69 -2.08 -6.85
N MET A 157 2.07 -2.73 -7.84
CA MET A 157 1.63 -2.10 -9.07
C MET A 157 0.58 -1.01 -8.82
N ILE A 158 -0.49 -1.31 -8.08
CA ILE A 158 -1.60 -0.37 -7.88
C ILE A 158 -1.20 0.87 -7.06
N ARG A 159 -0.19 0.73 -6.18
CA ARG A 159 0.31 1.81 -5.33
C ARG A 159 1.45 2.62 -5.99
N TRP A 160 2.06 2.09 -7.06
CA TRP A 160 3.40 2.52 -7.48
C TRP A 160 3.54 4.02 -7.71
N LEU A 161 2.59 4.58 -8.46
CA LEU A 161 2.58 5.96 -8.94
C LEU A 161 1.94 6.94 -7.95
N ASP A 162 1.53 6.46 -6.77
CA ASP A 162 0.81 7.30 -5.81
C ASP A 162 -0.45 7.91 -6.43
N TYR A 163 -1.13 7.16 -7.32
CA TYR A 163 -2.27 7.68 -8.07
C TYR A 163 -3.60 7.02 -7.71
N ASN A 164 -3.56 6.02 -6.82
CA ASN A 164 -4.73 5.37 -6.25
C ASN A 164 -5.39 6.23 -5.15
N ASP A 165 -6.45 5.70 -4.56
CA ASP A 165 -7.28 6.35 -3.56
C ASP A 165 -6.50 6.85 -2.32
N CYS A 166 -7.20 7.57 -1.43
CA CYS A 166 -6.60 7.98 -0.17
C CYS A 166 -7.62 8.16 0.95
N TRP A 167 -7.13 7.92 2.15
CA TRP A 167 -7.81 8.21 3.40
C TRP A 167 -6.91 9.05 4.31
N LEU A 168 -7.35 10.26 4.63
CA LEU A 168 -6.62 11.19 5.47
C LEU A 168 -7.31 11.31 6.84
N ALA A 169 -6.59 10.92 7.89
CA ALA A 169 -7.02 11.05 9.28
C ALA A 169 -5.81 11.28 10.21
N ALA A 170 -5.87 10.87 11.49
CA ALA A 170 -4.70 10.93 12.38
C ALA A 170 -3.51 10.11 11.84
N GLU A 171 -3.82 9.01 11.14
CA GLU A 171 -2.94 8.36 10.19
C GLU A 171 -3.42 8.56 8.75
N TRP A 172 -2.49 8.59 7.81
CA TRP A 172 -2.79 8.62 6.37
C TRP A 172 -2.54 7.27 5.76
N GLY A 173 -3.34 6.88 4.77
CA GLY A 173 -3.09 5.68 4.00
C GLY A 173 -3.88 5.62 2.70
N HIS A 174 -3.72 4.50 2.00
CA HIS A 174 -4.41 4.22 0.75
C HIS A 174 -5.11 2.87 0.91
N PRO A 175 -6.39 2.86 1.32
CA PRO A 175 -7.05 1.59 1.61
C PRO A 175 -7.29 0.72 0.37
N SER A 176 -7.22 1.28 -0.86
CA SER A 176 -7.21 0.47 -2.07
C SER A 176 -6.01 -0.46 -2.17
N ASP A 177 -4.93 -0.22 -1.42
CA ASP A 177 -3.75 -1.10 -1.39
C ASP A 177 -4.11 -2.55 -1.01
N ASN A 178 -5.13 -2.73 -0.16
CA ASN A 178 -5.63 -4.06 0.24
C ASN A 178 -6.15 -4.89 -0.95
N LEU A 179 -6.46 -4.26 -2.09
CA LEU A 179 -6.85 -4.97 -3.31
C LEU A 179 -5.76 -5.94 -3.76
N GLY A 180 -4.49 -5.70 -3.44
CA GLY A 180 -3.40 -6.64 -3.65
C GLY A 180 -3.70 -8.03 -3.09
N GLY A 181 -3.99 -8.11 -1.78
CA GLY A 181 -4.36 -9.35 -1.13
C GLY A 181 -5.71 -9.91 -1.56
N ILE A 182 -6.71 -9.03 -1.66
CA ILE A 182 -8.09 -9.43 -1.99
C ILE A 182 -8.16 -10.05 -3.38
N LEU A 183 -7.68 -9.36 -4.41
CA LEU A 183 -7.79 -9.83 -5.79
C LEU A 183 -6.93 -11.07 -6.01
N ALA A 184 -5.71 -11.11 -5.44
CA ALA A 184 -4.83 -12.26 -5.58
C ALA A 184 -5.47 -13.55 -5.05
N VAL A 185 -6.06 -13.48 -3.86
CA VAL A 185 -6.69 -14.62 -3.21
C VAL A 185 -8.03 -14.98 -3.86
N ALA A 186 -8.86 -14.00 -4.25
CA ALA A 186 -10.12 -14.26 -4.96
C ALA A 186 -9.90 -15.00 -6.29
N ASP A 187 -8.92 -14.54 -7.08
CA ASP A 187 -8.56 -15.16 -8.36
C ASP A 187 -8.03 -16.57 -8.15
N TRP A 188 -7.11 -16.76 -7.20
CA TRP A 188 -6.55 -18.08 -6.86
C TRP A 188 -7.61 -19.09 -6.37
N ILE A 189 -8.53 -18.66 -5.49
CA ILE A 189 -9.68 -19.49 -5.03
C ILE A 189 -10.48 -19.96 -6.24
N SER A 190 -10.90 -19.02 -7.08
CA SER A 190 -11.78 -19.30 -8.23
C SER A 190 -11.12 -20.24 -9.23
N ARG A 191 -9.85 -20.00 -9.58
CA ARG A 191 -9.10 -20.86 -10.52
C ARG A 191 -8.87 -22.26 -9.96
N THR A 192 -8.49 -22.37 -8.70
CA THR A 192 -8.26 -23.66 -8.03
C THR A 192 -9.53 -24.49 -8.00
N ASN A 193 -10.65 -23.89 -7.60
CA ASN A 193 -11.94 -24.59 -7.51
C ASN A 193 -12.50 -24.95 -8.89
N ARG A 194 -12.32 -24.07 -9.89
CA ARG A 194 -12.70 -24.40 -11.29
C ARG A 194 -11.90 -25.56 -11.85
N ALA A 195 -10.65 -25.73 -11.42
CA ALA A 195 -9.80 -26.86 -11.77
C ALA A 195 -10.07 -28.14 -10.96
N GLY A 196 -11.17 -28.18 -10.18
CA GLY A 196 -11.55 -29.35 -9.37
C GLY A 196 -10.97 -29.35 -7.94
N GLY A 197 -10.35 -28.26 -7.51
CA GLY A 197 -9.97 -28.04 -6.11
C GLY A 197 -11.17 -27.74 -5.20
N ASN A 198 -10.91 -27.63 -3.89
CA ASN A 198 -11.94 -27.36 -2.89
C ASN A 198 -11.41 -26.47 -1.76
N ILE A 199 -10.90 -25.29 -2.11
CA ILE A 199 -10.53 -24.27 -1.12
C ILE A 199 -11.70 -23.32 -0.88
N ALA A 200 -11.81 -22.77 0.34
CA ALA A 200 -12.92 -21.89 0.72
C ALA A 200 -14.32 -22.46 0.41
N GLY A 201 -14.51 -23.77 0.58
CA GLY A 201 -15.80 -24.44 0.33
C GLY A 201 -16.15 -24.63 -1.15
N GLY A 202 -15.17 -24.62 -2.05
CA GLY A 202 -15.39 -24.90 -3.47
C GLY A 202 -16.04 -23.74 -4.25
N LYS A 203 -16.16 -22.56 -3.64
CA LYS A 203 -16.82 -21.40 -4.23
C LYS A 203 -16.04 -20.82 -5.41
N ILE A 204 -16.75 -20.31 -6.41
CA ILE A 204 -16.22 -19.43 -7.45
C ILE A 204 -16.54 -18.01 -7.03
N VAL A 205 -15.51 -17.21 -6.75
CA VAL A 205 -15.67 -15.89 -6.15
C VAL A 205 -16.24 -14.92 -7.19
N LYS A 206 -17.23 -14.13 -6.79
CA LYS A 206 -17.82 -13.07 -7.61
C LYS A 206 -17.14 -11.73 -7.37
N VAL A 207 -17.15 -10.83 -8.36
CA VAL A 207 -16.63 -9.47 -8.18
C VAL A 207 -17.38 -8.73 -7.07
N LYS A 208 -18.68 -9.00 -6.86
CA LYS A 208 -19.40 -8.45 -5.70
C LYS A 208 -18.74 -8.77 -4.35
N GLU A 209 -18.24 -9.99 -4.16
CA GLU A 209 -17.53 -10.38 -2.94
C GLU A 209 -16.17 -9.66 -2.82
N VAL A 210 -15.52 -9.35 -3.94
CA VAL A 210 -14.31 -8.51 -3.96
C VAL A 210 -14.65 -7.08 -3.53
N LEU A 211 -15.74 -6.50 -4.03
CA LEU A 211 -16.18 -5.16 -3.64
C LEU A 211 -16.55 -5.11 -2.14
N GLU A 212 -17.26 -6.11 -1.62
CA GLU A 212 -17.56 -6.20 -0.18
C GLU A 212 -16.28 -6.32 0.66
N ALA A 213 -15.32 -7.16 0.23
CA ALA A 213 -14.02 -7.28 0.91
C ALA A 213 -13.23 -5.96 0.86
N MET A 214 -13.30 -5.20 -0.23
CA MET A 214 -12.71 -3.87 -0.31
C MET A 214 -13.35 -2.93 0.72
N ILE A 215 -14.69 -2.87 0.80
CA ILE A 215 -15.41 -2.04 1.78
C ILE A 215 -14.96 -2.37 3.20
N LYS A 216 -14.90 -3.65 3.55
CA LYS A 216 -14.48 -4.09 4.88
C LYS A 216 -13.02 -3.81 5.19
N ALA A 217 -12.13 -3.95 4.21
CA ALA A 217 -10.73 -3.59 4.37
C ALA A 217 -10.54 -2.08 4.54
N HIS A 218 -11.28 -1.28 3.77
CA HIS A 218 -11.30 0.18 3.91
C HIS A 218 -11.75 0.57 5.31
N GLU A 219 -12.81 -0.06 5.82
CA GLU A 219 -13.34 0.28 7.14
C GLU A 219 -12.36 -0.04 8.26
N ILE A 220 -11.75 -1.24 8.29
CA ILE A 220 -10.78 -1.59 9.34
C ILE A 220 -9.60 -0.62 9.31
N GLN A 221 -8.97 -0.45 8.15
CA GLN A 221 -7.81 0.44 8.02
C GLN A 221 -8.17 1.89 8.35
N GLY A 222 -9.27 2.39 7.79
CA GLY A 222 -9.64 3.79 7.91
C GLY A 222 -10.16 4.16 9.30
N VAL A 223 -10.94 3.30 9.95
CA VAL A 223 -11.44 3.54 11.32
C VAL A 223 -10.29 3.49 12.32
N LEU A 224 -9.34 2.54 12.20
CA LEU A 224 -8.12 2.57 13.00
C LEU A 224 -7.32 3.86 12.77
N ALA A 225 -7.21 4.32 11.53
CA ALA A 225 -6.49 5.56 11.20
C ALA A 225 -7.16 6.85 11.74
N LEU A 226 -8.43 6.81 12.16
CA LEU A 226 -9.17 8.00 12.61
C LEU A 226 -8.49 8.71 13.77
N GLU A 227 -8.11 7.95 14.80
CA GLU A 227 -7.53 8.49 16.04
C GLU A 227 -6.16 7.90 16.38
N ASN A 228 -5.69 6.90 15.64
CA ASN A 228 -4.45 6.18 15.94
C ASN A 228 -3.37 6.51 14.92
N SER A 229 -2.37 7.29 15.34
CA SER A 229 -1.27 7.75 14.49
C SER A 229 -0.02 6.90 14.70
N TYR A 230 0.31 6.07 13.72
CA TYR A 230 1.52 5.24 13.68
C TYR A 230 2.74 6.07 13.27
N ASN A 231 2.54 7.10 12.46
CA ASN A 231 3.59 8.04 12.07
C ASN A 231 4.15 8.80 13.28
N LYS A 232 3.34 9.15 14.30
CA LYS A 232 3.79 9.79 15.56
C LYS A 232 4.62 8.89 16.47
N VAL A 233 4.63 7.58 16.20
CA VAL A 233 5.48 6.60 16.88
C VAL A 233 6.57 6.02 15.98
N GLY A 234 6.72 6.53 14.74
CA GLY A 234 7.81 6.18 13.81
C GLY A 234 7.55 4.98 12.91
N LEU A 235 6.34 4.39 12.95
CA LEU A 235 5.95 3.21 12.19
C LEU A 235 5.16 3.58 10.94
N ASP A 236 5.27 2.75 9.89
CA ASP A 236 4.55 2.99 8.63
C ASP A 236 3.09 2.56 8.69
N HIS A 237 2.22 3.31 8.00
CA HIS A 237 0.78 3.04 7.96
C HIS A 237 0.45 1.67 7.35
N VAL A 238 1.39 1.03 6.64
CA VAL A 238 1.18 -0.29 6.02
C VAL A 238 0.98 -1.41 7.05
N VAL A 239 1.20 -1.16 8.35
CA VAL A 239 0.66 -2.02 9.42
C VAL A 239 -0.86 -2.18 9.30
N LEU A 240 -1.58 -1.10 8.97
CA LEU A 240 -3.03 -1.13 8.79
C LEU A 240 -3.44 -1.89 7.53
N VAL A 241 -2.67 -1.77 6.45
CA VAL A 241 -2.87 -2.59 5.23
C VAL A 241 -2.69 -4.07 5.56
N LYS A 242 -1.64 -4.42 6.31
CA LYS A 242 -1.38 -5.80 6.75
C LYS A 242 -2.53 -6.35 7.58
N VAL A 243 -3.02 -5.58 8.56
CA VAL A 243 -4.12 -5.97 9.45
C VAL A 243 -5.44 -6.11 8.68
N ALA A 244 -5.83 -5.11 7.90
CA ALA A 244 -7.08 -5.11 7.14
C ALA A 244 -7.09 -6.23 6.08
N THR A 245 -6.02 -6.38 5.31
CA THR A 245 -5.86 -7.48 4.34
C THR A 245 -5.94 -8.84 5.03
N THR A 246 -5.28 -9.02 6.18
CA THR A 246 -5.30 -10.29 6.93
C THR A 246 -6.73 -10.66 7.33
N ALA A 247 -7.49 -9.69 7.85
CA ALA A 247 -8.85 -9.91 8.32
C ALA A 247 -9.79 -10.35 7.18
N VAL A 248 -9.79 -9.63 6.05
CA VAL A 248 -10.67 -9.95 4.91
C VAL A 248 -10.24 -11.24 4.19
N VAL A 249 -8.94 -11.45 4.01
CA VAL A 249 -8.40 -12.66 3.35
C VAL A 249 -8.70 -13.92 4.19
N ALA A 250 -8.66 -13.83 5.53
CA ALA A 250 -9.07 -14.93 6.40
C ALA A 250 -10.52 -15.37 6.12
N LYS A 251 -11.47 -14.41 6.08
CA LYS A 251 -12.87 -14.74 5.74
C LYS A 251 -13.00 -15.30 4.33
N MET A 252 -12.31 -14.72 3.35
CA MET A 252 -12.35 -15.21 1.96
C MET A 252 -11.89 -16.66 1.82
N LEU A 253 -10.90 -17.07 2.62
CA LEU A 253 -10.39 -18.46 2.66
C LEU A 253 -11.24 -19.42 3.52
N GLY A 254 -12.36 -18.95 4.07
CA GLY A 254 -13.29 -19.76 4.86
C GLY A 254 -12.82 -20.06 6.27
N LEU A 255 -11.90 -19.26 6.83
CA LEU A 255 -11.53 -19.37 8.25
C LEU A 255 -12.70 -18.91 9.12
N SER A 256 -12.86 -19.54 10.29
CA SER A 256 -13.84 -19.13 11.31
C SER A 256 -13.50 -17.76 11.93
N GLU A 257 -14.46 -17.13 12.61
CA GLU A 257 -14.24 -15.86 13.35
C GLU A 257 -13.05 -15.95 14.31
N LYS A 258 -12.92 -17.06 15.04
CA LYS A 258 -11.76 -17.31 15.91
C LYS A 258 -10.44 -17.36 15.13
N GLN A 259 -10.40 -18.06 14.00
CA GLN A 259 -9.20 -18.14 13.17
C GLN A 259 -8.89 -16.79 12.49
N THR A 260 -9.90 -15.98 12.18
CA THR A 260 -9.69 -14.59 11.75
C THR A 260 -9.05 -13.78 12.86
N ALA A 261 -9.53 -13.90 14.12
CA ALA A 261 -8.87 -13.28 15.26
C ALA A 261 -7.42 -13.76 15.43
N ASP A 262 -7.16 -15.07 15.35
CA ASP A 262 -5.81 -15.65 15.37
C ASP A 262 -4.90 -14.98 14.31
N ALA A 263 -5.38 -14.89 13.06
CA ALA A 263 -4.63 -14.27 11.97
C ALA A 263 -4.37 -12.77 12.21
N ILE A 264 -5.37 -12.01 12.69
CA ILE A 264 -5.18 -10.59 13.02
C ILE A 264 -4.11 -10.43 14.10
N THR A 265 -4.08 -11.31 15.12
CA THR A 265 -3.01 -11.25 16.14
C THR A 265 -1.64 -11.51 15.55
N GLN A 266 -1.53 -12.41 14.58
CA GLN A 266 -0.29 -12.66 13.85
C GLN A 266 0.16 -11.42 13.04
N ALA A 267 -0.78 -10.62 12.53
CA ALA A 267 -0.45 -9.37 11.83
C ALA A 267 0.08 -8.27 12.77
N PHE A 268 -0.43 -8.19 14.00
CA PHE A 268 0.07 -7.23 15.00
C PHE A 268 1.41 -7.62 15.61
N VAL A 269 1.62 -8.92 15.88
CA VAL A 269 2.90 -9.40 16.45
C VAL A 269 4.06 -9.36 15.43
N ASP A 270 3.74 -9.38 14.13
CA ASP A 270 4.76 -9.29 13.07
C ASP A 270 5.56 -7.99 13.16
N GLY A 271 6.78 -8.00 12.62
CA GLY A 271 7.60 -6.80 12.56
C GLY A 271 6.92 -5.69 11.75
N GLN A 272 6.80 -4.50 12.33
CA GLN A 272 6.23 -3.33 11.66
C GLN A 272 7.34 -2.47 11.05
N SER A 273 7.22 -2.15 9.77
CA SER A 273 8.25 -1.38 9.07
C SER A 273 8.33 0.05 9.59
N LEU A 274 9.55 0.59 9.67
CA LEU A 274 9.79 2.01 9.86
C LEU A 274 9.29 2.82 8.65
N ARG A 275 9.17 4.15 8.82
CA ARG A 275 8.82 5.10 7.74
C ARG A 275 9.99 5.80 7.06
N THR A 276 11.22 5.41 7.34
CA THR A 276 12.43 6.12 6.90
C THR A 276 12.43 6.43 5.40
N TYR A 277 11.94 5.51 4.56
CA TYR A 277 11.88 5.64 3.10
C TYR A 277 10.83 6.63 2.57
N ARG A 278 10.02 7.25 3.44
CA ARG A 278 9.06 8.31 3.09
C ARG A 278 9.55 9.71 3.44
N HIS A 279 10.67 9.82 4.17
CA HIS A 279 11.14 11.07 4.74
C HIS A 279 12.55 11.41 4.28
N SER A 280 12.80 12.71 4.11
CA SER A 280 14.14 13.22 3.82
C SER A 280 15.12 12.87 4.95
N PRO A 281 16.39 12.52 4.63
CA PRO A 281 17.01 12.50 3.30
C PRO A 281 16.86 11.16 2.56
N ASN A 282 16.04 10.22 3.05
CA ASN A 282 16.00 8.83 2.57
C ASN A 282 14.76 8.51 1.71
N THR A 283 14.02 9.51 1.24
CA THR A 283 12.83 9.31 0.39
C THR A 283 13.20 8.48 -0.84
N MET A 284 12.57 7.31 -1.03
CA MET A 284 12.89 6.37 -2.11
C MET A 284 11.71 5.49 -2.52
N SER A 285 11.89 4.67 -3.57
CA SER A 285 10.85 3.82 -4.16
C SER A 285 10.24 2.77 -3.22
N ARG A 286 10.82 2.47 -2.06
CA ARG A 286 10.15 1.62 -1.06
C ARG A 286 8.78 2.16 -0.64
N LYS A 287 8.56 3.48 -0.70
CA LYS A 287 7.24 4.08 -0.47
C LYS A 287 6.15 3.53 -1.41
N SER A 288 6.55 3.10 -2.62
CA SER A 288 5.69 2.67 -3.71
C SER A 288 5.33 1.19 -3.67
N TRP A 289 6.12 0.35 -2.96
CA TRP A 289 5.86 -1.09 -2.85
C TRP A 289 5.68 -1.61 -1.41
N ALA A 290 5.88 -0.79 -0.38
CA ALA A 290 5.70 -1.19 1.01
C ALA A 290 4.28 -1.73 1.32
N ALA A 291 3.25 -1.20 0.66
CA ALA A 291 1.88 -1.70 0.82
C ALA A 291 1.65 -3.05 0.13
N GLY A 292 2.30 -3.29 -1.02
CA GLY A 292 2.34 -4.60 -1.66
C GLY A 292 3.05 -5.66 -0.81
N ASP A 293 4.16 -5.30 -0.16
CA ASP A 293 4.85 -6.13 0.84
C ASP A 293 3.95 -6.45 2.05
N ALA A 294 3.19 -5.47 2.54
CA ALA A 294 2.20 -5.70 3.59
C ALA A 294 1.08 -6.67 3.17
N CYS A 295 0.59 -6.58 1.92
CA CYS A 295 -0.37 -7.53 1.37
C CYS A 295 0.22 -8.94 1.26
N GLN A 296 1.44 -9.07 0.75
CA GLN A 296 2.19 -10.33 0.67
C GLN A 296 2.29 -10.98 2.05
N ARG A 297 2.69 -10.19 3.05
CA ARG A 297 2.80 -10.66 4.42
C ARG A 297 1.45 -11.10 4.98
N ALA A 298 0.39 -10.32 4.78
CA ALA A 298 -0.96 -10.65 5.24
C ALA A 298 -1.44 -12.01 4.71
N VAL A 299 -1.37 -12.23 3.39
CA VAL A 299 -1.76 -13.51 2.77
C VAL A 299 -0.94 -14.66 3.35
N ASN A 300 0.38 -14.47 3.51
CA ASN A 300 1.27 -15.48 4.08
C ASN A 300 0.97 -15.81 5.56
N LEU A 301 0.49 -14.84 6.35
CA LEU A 301 0.08 -15.07 7.74
C LEU A 301 -1.23 -15.87 7.81
N VAL A 302 -2.22 -15.49 7.00
CA VAL A 302 -3.50 -16.22 6.91
C VAL A 302 -3.27 -17.68 6.52
N LEU A 303 -2.40 -17.96 5.54
CA LEU A 303 -2.10 -19.33 5.13
C LEU A 303 -1.40 -20.17 6.21
N LYS A 304 -0.72 -19.56 7.20
CA LYS A 304 -0.18 -20.27 8.36
C LYS A 304 -1.29 -20.62 9.35
N VAL A 305 -2.18 -19.67 9.64
CA VAL A 305 -3.34 -19.90 10.53
C VAL A 305 -4.30 -20.93 9.94
N GLN A 306 -4.48 -20.92 8.61
CA GLN A 306 -5.25 -21.96 7.91
C GLN A 306 -4.68 -23.37 8.14
N LYS A 307 -3.36 -23.50 8.34
CA LYS A 307 -2.68 -24.77 8.65
C LYS A 307 -2.70 -25.12 10.15
N GLY A 308 -3.36 -24.31 10.99
CA GLY A 308 -3.51 -24.56 12.42
C GLY A 308 -2.61 -23.74 13.33
N GLU A 309 -1.90 -22.73 12.81
CA GLU A 309 -1.17 -21.79 13.66
C GLU A 309 -2.13 -21.01 14.57
N GLY A 310 -1.78 -20.87 15.85
CA GLY A 310 -2.62 -20.21 16.86
C GLY A 310 -2.45 -18.70 16.92
N GLY A 311 -3.32 -18.03 17.67
CA GLY A 311 -3.24 -16.59 17.94
C GLY A 311 -2.66 -16.22 19.30
N LEU A 312 -2.35 -14.94 19.45
CA LEU A 312 -1.81 -14.34 20.66
C LEU A 312 -2.88 -13.46 21.32
N HIS A 313 -3.57 -14.00 22.32
CA HIS A 313 -4.75 -13.40 22.94
C HIS A 313 -4.55 -11.95 23.41
N THR A 314 -3.39 -11.62 23.97
CA THR A 314 -3.06 -10.29 24.48
C THR A 314 -1.97 -9.61 23.64
N VAL A 315 -1.98 -9.80 22.32
CA VAL A 315 -0.95 -9.25 21.41
C VAL A 315 -0.79 -7.73 21.53
N LEU A 316 -1.87 -7.02 21.85
CA LEU A 316 -1.86 -5.57 22.04
C LEU A 316 -1.51 -5.21 23.48
N SER A 317 -2.16 -5.85 24.46
CA SER A 317 -2.15 -5.42 25.87
C SER A 317 -1.17 -6.12 26.80
N ALA A 318 -0.43 -7.15 26.33
CA ALA A 318 0.52 -7.85 27.17
C ALA A 318 1.53 -6.88 27.80
N PRO A 319 1.69 -6.86 29.14
CA PRO A 319 2.66 -5.96 29.77
C PRO A 319 4.07 -6.23 29.24
N VAL A 320 4.82 -5.17 28.94
CA VAL A 320 6.19 -5.17 28.41
C VAL A 320 6.33 -5.67 26.97
N TRP A 321 5.51 -6.65 26.55
CA TRP A 321 5.69 -7.38 25.29
C TRP A 321 4.59 -7.13 24.25
N GLY A 322 3.50 -6.49 24.65
CA GLY A 322 2.36 -6.16 23.78
C GLY A 322 2.65 -4.98 22.87
N PHE A 323 1.92 -4.91 21.76
CA PHE A 323 2.02 -3.84 20.77
C PHE A 323 1.94 -2.46 21.39
N TYR A 324 1.05 -2.26 22.36
CA TYR A 324 0.86 -0.95 23.00
C TYR A 324 2.12 -0.48 23.71
N ASP A 325 2.70 -1.31 24.57
CA ASP A 325 3.90 -0.98 25.33
C ASP A 325 5.12 -0.82 24.42
N VAL A 326 5.32 -1.76 23.49
CA VAL A 326 6.53 -1.82 22.67
C VAL A 326 6.52 -0.80 21.53
N LEU A 327 5.40 -0.67 20.82
CA LEU A 327 5.32 0.00 19.52
C LEU A 327 4.39 1.22 19.53
N PHE A 328 3.56 1.39 20.56
CA PHE A 328 2.60 2.50 20.66
C PHE A 328 2.80 3.41 21.88
N LYS A 329 4.00 3.39 22.47
CA LYS A 329 4.41 4.22 23.63
C LYS A 329 3.47 4.05 24.84
N GLY A 330 2.98 2.83 25.06
CA GLY A 330 2.03 2.50 26.14
C GLY A 330 0.60 3.01 25.92
N ASN A 331 0.30 3.67 24.80
CA ASN A 331 -1.07 4.13 24.52
C ASN A 331 -1.92 2.97 23.98
N LYS A 332 -3.22 3.01 24.26
CA LYS A 332 -4.21 2.11 23.64
C LYS A 332 -4.78 2.73 22.37
N PHE A 333 -5.35 1.89 21.52
CA PHE A 333 -6.11 2.40 20.39
C PHE A 333 -7.38 3.12 20.85
N LYS A 334 -7.77 4.13 20.09
CA LYS A 334 -8.98 4.91 20.28
C LYS A 334 -9.87 4.81 19.05
N PHE A 335 -11.17 4.86 19.27
CA PHE A 335 -12.18 4.69 18.25
C PHE A 335 -13.29 5.73 18.46
N GLN A 336 -13.41 6.67 17.52
CA GLN A 336 -14.51 7.65 17.51
C GLN A 336 -15.81 7.05 16.95
N ARG A 337 -15.80 5.82 16.44
CA ARG A 337 -16.95 5.12 15.85
C ARG A 337 -16.72 3.61 15.75
N PRO A 338 -17.79 2.78 15.68
CA PRO A 338 -17.69 1.38 15.29
C PRO A 338 -17.41 1.22 13.79
N TYR A 339 -17.04 0.01 13.37
CA TYR A 339 -16.90 -0.35 11.96
C TYR A 339 -18.28 -0.44 11.26
N GLY A 340 -18.40 0.16 10.08
CA GLY A 340 -19.54 0.05 9.17
C GLY A 340 -19.10 0.09 7.70
N SER A 341 -19.49 1.13 6.95
CA SER A 341 -19.08 1.39 5.57
C SER A 341 -18.60 2.83 5.34
N TYR A 342 -18.35 3.57 6.43
CA TYR A 342 -18.09 5.01 6.40
C TYR A 342 -16.85 5.35 5.57
N VAL A 343 -15.78 4.57 5.67
CA VAL A 343 -14.51 4.90 5.00
C VAL A 343 -14.69 4.84 3.49
N MET A 344 -15.32 3.78 2.98
CA MET A 344 -15.58 3.65 1.54
C MET A 344 -16.46 4.81 1.04
N GLU A 345 -17.53 5.16 1.77
CA GLU A 345 -18.44 6.24 1.38
C GLU A 345 -17.75 7.62 1.31
N ASN A 346 -16.65 7.80 2.04
CA ASN A 346 -15.96 9.07 2.20
C ASN A 346 -14.53 9.07 1.62
N VAL A 347 -14.14 8.01 0.92
CA VAL A 347 -12.79 7.86 0.36
C VAL A 347 -12.50 8.92 -0.70
N LEU A 348 -11.23 9.33 -0.78
CA LEU A 348 -10.78 10.34 -1.71
C LEU A 348 -10.16 9.71 -2.95
N PHE A 349 -10.43 10.29 -4.12
CA PHE A 349 -9.84 9.88 -5.40
C PHE A 349 -8.76 10.87 -5.85
N LYS A 350 -7.65 10.38 -6.39
CA LYS A 350 -6.74 11.22 -7.17
C LYS A 350 -7.15 11.16 -8.63
N VAL A 351 -7.99 12.10 -9.02
CA VAL A 351 -8.65 12.07 -10.34
C VAL A 351 -7.78 12.68 -11.43
N SER A 352 -7.22 13.86 -11.14
CA SER A 352 -6.59 14.71 -12.17
C SER A 352 -5.08 14.55 -12.24
N TYR A 353 -4.41 14.35 -11.10
CA TYR A 353 -2.95 14.44 -11.02
C TYR A 353 -2.33 13.31 -10.17
N PRO A 354 -1.29 12.60 -10.66
CA PRO A 354 -0.53 11.63 -9.88
C PRO A 354 0.40 12.35 -8.91
N ALA A 355 -0.15 12.81 -7.80
CA ALA A 355 0.51 13.71 -6.87
C ALA A 355 0.16 13.36 -5.42
N GLU A 356 1.08 13.63 -4.50
CA GLU A 356 0.81 13.52 -3.06
C GLU A 356 -0.45 14.34 -2.70
N PHE A 357 -1.34 13.75 -1.88
CA PHE A 357 -2.73 14.21 -1.78
C PHE A 357 -2.85 15.66 -1.26
N HIS A 358 -1.98 16.08 -0.36
CA HIS A 358 -2.01 17.41 0.25
C HIS A 358 -1.74 18.54 -0.76
N SER A 359 -1.27 18.21 -1.96
CA SER A 359 -1.03 19.16 -3.05
C SER A 359 -2.16 19.28 -4.08
N GLN A 360 -3.15 18.38 -4.07
CA GLN A 360 -4.13 18.25 -5.17
C GLN A 360 -4.86 19.58 -5.46
N THR A 361 -5.30 20.28 -4.43
CA THR A 361 -5.98 21.59 -4.56
C THR A 361 -5.02 22.73 -4.92
N ALA A 362 -3.75 22.65 -4.52
CA ALA A 362 -2.72 23.60 -4.95
C ALA A 362 -2.46 23.49 -6.46
N ILE A 363 -2.45 22.26 -6.98
CA ILE A 363 -2.28 22.01 -8.42
C ILE A 363 -3.50 22.50 -9.19
N GLU A 364 -4.73 22.26 -8.69
CA GLU A 364 -5.96 22.79 -9.30
C GLU A 364 -5.97 24.32 -9.32
N ALA A 365 -5.57 24.97 -8.21
CA ALA A 365 -5.41 26.43 -8.16
C ALA A 365 -4.35 26.93 -9.15
N ALA A 366 -3.25 26.19 -9.31
CA ALA A 366 -2.18 26.51 -10.26
C ALA A 366 -2.65 26.40 -11.72
N GLU A 367 -3.50 25.43 -12.05
CA GLU A 367 -4.11 25.29 -13.38
C GLU A 367 -5.01 26.50 -13.69
N ILE A 368 -5.84 26.92 -12.72
CA ILE A 368 -6.69 28.13 -12.85
C ILE A 368 -5.82 29.36 -13.10
N ILE A 369 -4.73 29.51 -12.34
CA ILE A 369 -3.79 30.63 -12.49
C ILE A 369 -3.08 30.58 -13.84
N ASN A 370 -2.64 29.41 -14.30
CA ASN A 370 -2.02 29.26 -15.62
C ASN A 370 -2.95 29.80 -16.73
N LYS A 371 -4.23 29.42 -16.70
CA LYS A 371 -5.25 29.92 -17.65
C LYS A 371 -5.45 31.44 -17.54
N LYS A 372 -5.45 32.00 -16.32
CA LYS A 372 -5.51 33.46 -16.09
C LYS A 372 -4.30 34.18 -16.70
N LEU A 373 -3.08 33.67 -16.47
CA LEU A 373 -1.86 34.23 -17.06
C LEU A 373 -1.91 34.22 -18.59
N ALA A 374 -2.30 33.10 -19.19
CA ALA A 374 -2.43 32.98 -20.64
C ALA A 374 -3.43 34.00 -21.22
N ALA A 375 -4.58 34.20 -20.57
CA ALA A 375 -5.57 35.20 -20.97
C ALA A 375 -5.04 36.65 -20.90
N MET A 376 -4.03 36.91 -20.05
CA MET A 376 -3.34 38.20 -19.94
C MET A 376 -2.15 38.33 -20.91
N GLY A 377 -1.89 37.32 -21.76
CA GLY A 377 -0.69 37.28 -22.60
C GLY A 377 0.60 37.06 -21.80
N LYS A 378 0.50 36.51 -20.59
CA LYS A 378 1.60 36.22 -19.66
C LYS A 378 1.81 34.72 -19.48
N SER A 379 2.91 34.37 -18.85
CA SER A 379 3.36 32.99 -18.61
C SER A 379 3.99 32.83 -17.23
N ALA A 380 4.41 31.62 -16.88
CA ALA A 380 5.18 31.35 -15.66
C ALA A 380 6.49 32.17 -15.56
N LYS A 381 7.05 32.64 -16.67
CA LYS A 381 8.25 33.50 -16.68
C LYS A 381 7.99 34.89 -16.09
N ASP A 382 6.74 35.33 -16.10
CA ASP A 382 6.32 36.66 -15.63
C ASP A 382 6.02 36.67 -14.13
N ILE A 383 6.03 35.50 -13.48
CA ILE A 383 5.81 35.35 -12.05
C ILE A 383 7.06 35.84 -11.31
N LYS A 384 6.88 36.67 -10.29
CA LYS A 384 7.91 37.09 -9.33
C LYS A 384 7.96 36.17 -8.11
N GLU A 385 6.81 35.86 -7.52
CA GLU A 385 6.70 34.94 -6.38
C GLU A 385 5.29 34.36 -6.26
N VAL A 386 5.17 33.25 -5.53
CA VAL A 386 3.90 32.61 -5.20
C VAL A 386 3.85 32.35 -3.70
N THR A 387 2.74 32.69 -3.08
CA THR A 387 2.43 32.28 -1.70
C THR A 387 1.36 31.19 -1.75
N ASN A 388 1.68 30.01 -1.22
CA ASN A 388 0.72 28.95 -0.97
C ASN A 388 0.28 28.98 0.49
N ARG A 389 -0.91 29.51 0.76
CA ARG A 389 -1.57 29.42 2.06
C ARG A 389 -2.23 28.04 2.17
N THR A 390 -1.78 27.22 3.10
CA THR A 390 -2.05 25.77 3.18
C THR A 390 -2.24 25.31 4.63
N HIS A 391 -2.42 24.02 4.87
CA HIS A 391 -2.59 23.42 6.20
C HIS A 391 -1.29 22.76 6.72
N GLU A 392 -1.21 22.51 8.05
CA GLU A 392 -0.05 21.94 8.75
C GLU A 392 0.52 20.69 8.06
N ALA A 393 -0.36 19.77 7.66
CA ALA A 393 0.05 18.51 7.04
C ALA A 393 0.79 18.75 5.72
N CYS A 394 0.37 19.71 4.87
CA CYS A 394 1.07 20.01 3.61
C CYS A 394 2.51 20.47 3.90
N ILE A 395 2.67 21.35 4.90
CA ILE A 395 3.98 21.89 5.29
C ILE A 395 4.88 20.78 5.83
N ARG A 396 4.37 19.95 6.75
CA ARG A 396 5.17 18.90 7.38
C ARG A 396 5.64 17.81 6.41
N ILE A 397 4.88 17.53 5.34
CA ILE A 397 5.14 16.38 4.46
C ILE A 397 5.85 16.77 3.18
N ILE A 398 5.34 17.80 2.51
CA ILE A 398 5.63 18.08 1.11
C ILE A 398 6.11 19.51 0.84
N ASP A 399 6.36 20.31 1.89
CA ASP A 399 7.17 21.52 1.74
C ASP A 399 8.65 21.14 1.68
N LYS A 400 9.25 21.31 0.49
CA LYS A 400 10.65 21.01 0.23
C LYS A 400 11.36 22.17 -0.48
N GLN A 401 10.98 23.41 -0.19
CA GLN A 401 11.42 24.61 -0.93
C GLN A 401 12.95 24.63 -1.19
N PHE A 402 13.75 24.30 -0.19
CA PHE A 402 15.22 24.37 -0.26
C PHE A 402 15.91 23.02 -0.47
N LYS A 403 15.17 21.92 -0.64
CA LYS A 403 15.76 20.61 -0.94
C LYS A 403 16.05 20.49 -2.43
N ALA A 404 17.15 19.82 -2.78
CA ALA A 404 17.40 19.37 -4.14
C ALA A 404 16.39 18.27 -4.53
N MET A 405 15.92 18.31 -5.77
CA MET A 405 14.98 17.32 -6.31
C MET A 405 15.75 16.16 -6.95
N ASP A 406 16.24 15.26 -6.11
CA ASP A 406 17.25 14.25 -6.49
C ASP A 406 16.67 13.04 -7.23
N ASN A 407 15.37 12.76 -7.06
CA ASN A 407 14.71 11.59 -7.63
C ASN A 407 13.20 11.81 -7.81
N PHE A 408 12.54 10.85 -8.47
CA PHE A 408 11.09 10.85 -8.70
C PHE A 408 10.28 11.10 -7.42
N ALA A 409 10.59 10.37 -6.34
CA ALA A 409 9.86 10.44 -5.09
C ALA A 409 10.10 11.75 -4.33
N ASP A 410 11.18 12.48 -4.64
CA ASP A 410 11.36 13.82 -4.11
C ASP A 410 10.44 14.83 -4.78
N ARG A 411 10.26 14.72 -6.11
CA ARG A 411 9.42 15.60 -6.91
C ARG A 411 7.93 15.36 -6.68
N ASP A 412 7.49 14.10 -6.57
CA ASP A 412 6.09 13.77 -6.29
C ASP A 412 5.63 14.12 -4.86
N HIS A 413 6.58 14.39 -3.95
CA HIS A 413 6.37 14.86 -2.57
C HIS A 413 6.93 16.29 -2.37
N CYS A 414 6.80 17.16 -3.38
CA CYS A 414 7.19 18.57 -3.29
C CYS A 414 6.08 19.45 -3.86
N VAL A 415 5.29 20.11 -3.00
CA VAL A 415 4.18 20.97 -3.43
C VAL A 415 4.66 22.08 -4.36
N GLN A 416 5.85 22.62 -4.10
CA GLN A 416 6.44 23.65 -4.95
C GLN A 416 6.76 23.12 -6.35
N TYR A 417 7.28 21.90 -6.47
CA TYR A 417 7.58 21.30 -7.76
C TYR A 417 6.30 21.06 -8.57
N MET A 418 5.27 20.50 -7.92
CA MET A 418 3.99 20.20 -8.57
C MET A 418 3.26 21.46 -9.03
N VAL A 419 3.21 22.50 -8.19
CA VAL A 419 2.64 23.80 -8.54
C VAL A 419 3.45 24.49 -9.65
N ALA A 420 4.78 24.51 -9.56
CA ALA A 420 5.63 25.11 -10.59
C ALA A 420 5.49 24.41 -11.94
N THR A 421 5.39 23.09 -11.96
CA THR A 421 5.18 22.29 -13.17
C THR A 421 3.84 22.62 -13.83
N MET A 422 2.77 22.68 -13.03
CA MET A 422 1.45 23.07 -13.54
C MET A 422 1.44 24.50 -14.09
N LEU A 423 2.04 25.46 -13.38
CA LEU A 423 2.16 26.84 -13.85
C LEU A 423 2.97 26.95 -15.15
N ALA A 424 4.01 26.15 -15.33
CA ALA A 424 4.90 26.21 -16.48
C ALA A 424 4.32 25.49 -17.73
N PHE A 425 3.69 24.34 -17.55
CA PHE A 425 3.31 23.45 -18.65
C PHE A 425 1.81 23.22 -18.81
N ASN A 426 0.98 23.70 -17.87
CA ASN A 426 -0.46 23.43 -17.81
C ASN A 426 -0.79 21.92 -17.87
N ARG A 427 0.09 21.10 -17.28
CA ARG A 427 -0.05 19.66 -17.12
C ARG A 427 0.75 19.20 -15.91
N LEU A 428 0.35 18.07 -15.33
CA LEU A 428 1.15 17.33 -14.36
C LEU A 428 0.84 15.83 -14.52
N THR A 429 1.81 15.10 -15.06
CA THR A 429 1.72 13.66 -15.34
C THR A 429 2.85 12.91 -14.63
N ALA A 430 2.74 11.58 -14.54
CA ALA A 430 3.77 10.78 -13.87
C ALA A 430 5.15 10.90 -14.57
N VAL A 431 5.18 11.16 -15.88
CA VAL A 431 6.43 11.35 -16.65
C VAL A 431 7.16 12.62 -16.22
N ASP A 432 6.44 13.65 -15.77
CA ASP A 432 7.05 14.92 -15.37
C ASP A 432 7.98 14.74 -14.16
N TYR A 433 7.82 13.70 -13.34
CA TYR A 433 8.71 13.44 -12.20
C TYR A 433 9.99 12.65 -12.54
N ALA A 434 10.11 12.04 -13.72
CA ALA A 434 11.30 11.26 -14.08
C ALA A 434 12.54 12.17 -14.20
N ASP A 435 13.72 11.71 -13.78
CA ASP A 435 14.94 12.55 -13.66
C ASP A 435 15.32 13.27 -14.96
N GLY A 436 15.10 12.64 -16.11
CA GLY A 436 15.40 13.19 -17.43
C GLY A 436 14.21 13.87 -18.12
N SER A 437 13.08 14.06 -17.45
CA SER A 437 11.90 14.66 -18.04
C SER A 437 12.10 16.14 -18.39
N GLU A 438 11.28 16.66 -19.31
CA GLU A 438 11.26 18.08 -19.64
C GLU A 438 11.02 18.95 -18.39
N ALA A 439 10.12 18.53 -17.50
CA ALA A 439 9.82 19.27 -16.27
C ALA A 439 10.95 19.17 -15.24
N ALA A 440 11.56 18.00 -15.04
CA ALA A 440 12.63 17.79 -14.07
C ALA A 440 13.93 18.51 -14.44
N THR A 441 14.18 18.69 -15.74
CA THR A 441 15.36 19.39 -16.25
C THR A 441 15.11 20.86 -16.59
N SER A 442 13.88 21.36 -16.42
CA SER A 442 13.50 22.73 -16.75
C SER A 442 14.10 23.75 -15.78
N PRO A 443 14.95 24.70 -16.26
CA PRO A 443 15.44 25.79 -15.43
C PRO A 443 14.32 26.68 -14.90
N LEU A 444 13.22 26.82 -15.65
CA LEU A 444 12.06 27.60 -15.25
C LEU A 444 11.32 26.96 -14.07
N VAL A 445 11.11 25.64 -14.10
CA VAL A 445 10.48 24.93 -12.96
C VAL A 445 11.36 24.98 -11.73
N GLU A 446 12.67 24.76 -11.89
CA GLU A 446 13.64 24.79 -10.81
C GLU A 446 13.77 26.18 -10.16
N ASP A 447 13.72 27.25 -10.96
CA ASP A 447 13.70 28.62 -10.45
C ASP A 447 12.36 28.94 -9.75
N LEU A 448 11.23 28.67 -10.43
CA LEU A 448 9.90 29.00 -9.92
C LEU A 448 9.61 28.28 -8.60
N ARG A 449 9.95 26.99 -8.47
CA ARG A 449 9.69 26.24 -7.23
C ARG A 449 10.38 26.85 -6.01
N LYS A 450 11.54 27.50 -6.17
CA LYS A 450 12.27 28.16 -5.08
C LYS A 450 11.57 29.46 -4.64
N ARG A 451 10.71 30.01 -5.49
CA ARG A 451 9.94 31.24 -5.27
C ARG A 451 8.49 30.96 -4.82
N ILE A 452 8.15 29.70 -4.58
CA ILE A 452 6.88 29.28 -3.97
C ILE A 452 7.13 29.05 -2.47
N ARG A 453 6.55 29.90 -1.62
CA ARG A 453 6.59 29.74 -0.16
C ARG A 453 5.28 29.16 0.36
N CYS A 454 5.34 28.25 1.32
CA CYS A 454 4.16 27.74 2.01
C CYS A 454 3.95 28.47 3.33
N VAL A 455 2.71 28.79 3.67
CA VAL A 455 2.32 29.45 4.93
C VAL A 455 1.14 28.69 5.51
N GLU A 456 1.18 28.39 6.80
CA GLU A 456 0.05 27.73 7.46
C GLU A 456 -1.12 28.70 7.64
N ASP A 457 -2.32 28.23 7.31
CA ASP A 457 -3.59 28.77 7.77
C ASP A 457 -4.21 27.82 8.78
N THR A 458 -4.47 28.33 9.98
CA THR A 458 -4.96 27.52 11.09
C THR A 458 -6.41 27.07 10.90
N GLN A 459 -7.22 27.80 10.12
CA GLN A 459 -8.57 27.37 9.75
C GLN A 459 -8.51 26.22 8.75
N PHE A 460 -7.59 26.26 7.79
CA PHE A 460 -7.32 25.16 6.88
C PHE A 460 -6.87 23.89 7.62
N THR A 461 -5.98 24.02 8.61
CA THR A 461 -5.60 22.92 9.50
C THR A 461 -6.78 22.39 10.31
N THR A 462 -7.67 23.26 10.80
CA THR A 462 -8.86 22.86 11.55
C THR A 462 -9.84 22.07 10.68
N ASP A 463 -10.13 22.56 9.48
CA ASP A 463 -11.07 21.95 8.53
C ASP A 463 -10.57 20.60 8.00
N TYR A 464 -9.25 20.44 7.87
CA TYR A 464 -8.59 19.18 7.54
C TYR A 464 -8.89 18.07 8.56
N HIS A 465 -8.96 18.42 9.85
CA HIS A 465 -9.24 17.46 10.92
C HIS A 465 -10.73 17.30 11.25
N ASP A 466 -11.57 18.28 10.89
CA ASP A 466 -13.02 18.23 11.13
C ASP A 466 -13.66 17.06 10.36
N PRO A 467 -14.22 16.05 11.06
CA PRO A 467 -14.84 14.89 10.41
C PRO A 467 -16.01 15.22 9.49
N SER A 468 -16.67 16.37 9.68
CA SER A 468 -17.76 16.81 8.82
C SER A 468 -17.28 17.41 7.50
N LYS A 469 -16.04 17.94 7.47
CA LYS A 469 -15.42 18.56 6.30
C LYS A 469 -14.41 17.64 5.63
N ARG A 470 -13.28 17.39 6.29
CA ARG A 470 -12.09 16.67 5.78
C ARG A 470 -11.59 17.21 4.44
N THR A 471 -11.67 18.52 4.27
CA THR A 471 -11.16 19.20 3.08
C THR A 471 -9.64 19.29 3.11
N ILE A 472 -9.03 19.63 1.96
CA ILE A 472 -7.57 19.69 1.81
C ILE A 472 -7.25 21.01 1.13
N PRO A 473 -7.50 22.13 1.82
CA PRO A 473 -7.51 23.44 1.19
C PRO A 473 -6.09 23.94 0.88
N ASN A 474 -5.93 24.53 -0.31
CA ASN A 474 -4.77 25.36 -0.65
C ASN A 474 -5.26 26.63 -1.33
N ALA A 475 -4.51 27.71 -1.12
CA ALA A 475 -4.80 29.01 -1.71
C ALA A 475 -3.52 29.64 -2.27
N LEU A 476 -3.55 29.97 -3.57
CA LEU A 476 -2.39 30.52 -4.27
C LEU A 476 -2.57 32.00 -4.56
N THR A 477 -1.64 32.81 -4.04
CA THR A 477 -1.48 34.23 -4.38
C THR A 477 -0.23 34.41 -5.23
N VAL A 478 -0.37 35.03 -6.41
CA VAL A 478 0.73 35.21 -7.37
C VAL A 478 1.02 36.69 -7.58
N THR A 479 2.29 37.06 -7.37
CA THR A 479 2.82 38.40 -7.68
C THR A 479 3.66 38.30 -8.95
N LEU A 480 3.46 39.23 -9.89
CA LEU A 480 4.16 39.30 -11.17
C LEU A 480 5.36 40.25 -11.12
N ASN A 481 6.25 40.15 -12.12
CA ASN A 481 7.47 40.97 -12.20
C ASN A 481 7.18 42.48 -12.36
N ASP A 482 6.01 42.84 -12.91
CA ASP A 482 5.55 44.23 -13.03
C ASP A 482 4.88 44.77 -11.76
N GLY A 483 4.82 43.98 -10.69
CA GLY A 483 4.20 44.34 -9.41
C GLY A 483 2.70 44.02 -9.33
N THR A 484 2.07 43.54 -10.41
CA THR A 484 0.67 43.09 -10.37
C THR A 484 0.51 41.91 -9.42
N VAL A 485 -0.48 41.96 -8.53
CA VAL A 485 -0.87 40.82 -7.68
C VAL A 485 -2.20 40.28 -8.21
N LEU A 486 -2.24 38.99 -8.54
CA LEU A 486 -3.49 38.34 -8.95
C LEU A 486 -4.38 38.08 -7.74
N GLU A 487 -5.70 38.06 -7.96
CA GLU A 487 -6.66 37.60 -6.96
C GLU A 487 -6.32 36.17 -6.51
N GLU A 488 -6.34 35.95 -5.19
CA GLU A 488 -6.05 34.65 -4.58
C GLU A 488 -7.03 33.59 -5.11
N VAL A 489 -6.50 32.46 -5.57
CA VAL A 489 -7.32 31.32 -5.99
C VAL A 489 -7.33 30.31 -4.86
N VAL A 490 -8.51 30.11 -4.25
CA VAL A 490 -8.73 29.15 -3.16
C VAL A 490 -9.45 27.93 -3.71
N VAL A 491 -8.93 26.73 -3.43
CA VAL A 491 -9.61 25.46 -3.70
C VAL A 491 -9.66 24.68 -2.40
N GLU A 492 -10.86 24.50 -1.84
CA GLU A 492 -11.04 23.84 -0.54
C GLU A 492 -11.05 22.31 -0.65
N ALA A 493 -11.86 21.79 -1.56
CA ALA A 493 -12.06 20.37 -1.76
C ALA A 493 -11.50 19.95 -3.14
N PRO A 494 -10.56 19.00 -3.19
CA PRO A 494 -10.07 18.49 -4.48
C PRO A 494 -11.20 17.77 -5.22
N LEU A 495 -11.09 17.67 -6.54
CA LEU A 495 -12.12 17.04 -7.38
C LEU A 495 -12.56 15.66 -6.86
N GLY A 496 -11.63 14.81 -6.43
CA GLY A 496 -11.97 13.47 -5.93
C GLY A 496 -12.52 13.41 -4.51
N HIS A 497 -12.83 14.54 -3.87
CA HIS A 497 -13.49 14.59 -2.57
C HIS A 497 -14.97 14.21 -2.68
N ARG A 498 -15.56 13.66 -1.61
CA ARG A 498 -16.99 13.25 -1.57
C ARG A 498 -17.96 14.39 -1.92
N LEU A 499 -17.59 15.64 -1.64
CA LEU A 499 -18.40 16.83 -1.90
C LEU A 499 -18.50 17.17 -3.39
N ARG A 500 -17.56 16.68 -4.21
CA ARG A 500 -17.50 16.91 -5.66
C ARG A 500 -17.69 15.61 -6.44
N ARG A 501 -18.34 14.61 -5.83
CA ARG A 501 -18.30 13.25 -6.37
C ARG A 501 -18.99 13.09 -7.72
N ASP A 502 -20.06 13.83 -7.96
CA ASP A 502 -20.75 13.81 -9.25
C ASP A 502 -19.90 14.45 -10.37
N GLU A 503 -19.14 15.50 -10.05
CA GLU A 503 -18.16 16.10 -10.95
C GLU A 503 -16.98 15.15 -11.21
N ALA A 504 -16.55 14.39 -10.21
CA ALA A 504 -15.42 13.47 -10.29
C ALA A 504 -15.71 12.19 -11.08
N LYS A 505 -16.94 11.67 -11.05
CA LYS A 505 -17.31 10.36 -11.63
C LYS A 505 -16.91 10.23 -13.11
N PRO A 506 -17.25 11.19 -14.01
CA PRO A 506 -16.82 11.13 -15.40
C PRO A 506 -15.29 11.15 -15.57
N GLU A 507 -14.61 11.93 -14.73
CA GLU A 507 -13.16 12.09 -14.81
C GLU A 507 -12.39 10.86 -14.28
N ILE A 508 -12.93 10.15 -13.28
CA ILE A 508 -12.41 8.84 -12.82
C ILE A 508 -12.48 7.82 -13.96
N LEU A 509 -13.60 7.79 -14.69
CA LEU A 509 -13.76 6.89 -15.84
C LEU A 509 -12.87 7.30 -17.02
N ALA A 510 -12.69 8.60 -17.27
CA ALA A 510 -11.76 9.10 -18.27
C ALA A 510 -10.31 8.71 -17.92
N LYS A 511 -9.92 8.83 -16.65
CA LYS A 511 -8.63 8.34 -16.14
C LYS A 511 -8.48 6.84 -16.36
N TYR A 512 -9.48 6.05 -15.97
CA TYR A 512 -9.46 4.60 -16.18
C TYR A 512 -9.28 4.24 -17.66
N LYS A 513 -10.04 4.88 -18.56
CA LYS A 513 -9.91 4.73 -20.01
C LYS A 513 -8.50 5.05 -20.49
N ARG A 514 -7.91 6.18 -20.06
CA ARG A 514 -6.53 6.56 -20.42
C ARG A 514 -5.52 5.49 -20.00
N HIS A 515 -5.67 4.92 -18.81
CA HIS A 515 -4.78 3.86 -18.34
C HIS A 515 -4.95 2.53 -19.08
N LEU A 516 -6.12 2.24 -19.66
CA LEU A 516 -6.31 1.06 -20.50
C LEU A 516 -5.62 1.19 -21.88
N GLN A 517 -5.55 2.41 -22.44
CA GLN A 517 -5.11 2.67 -23.82
C GLN A 517 -3.69 2.20 -24.13
N ALA A 518 -2.79 2.17 -23.14
CA ALA A 518 -1.42 1.70 -23.35
C ALA A 518 -1.32 0.15 -23.42
N HIS A 519 -2.38 -0.58 -23.08
CA HIS A 519 -2.33 -2.03 -22.87
C HIS A 519 -3.28 -2.82 -23.77
N PHE A 520 -4.38 -2.21 -24.20
CA PHE A 520 -5.48 -2.90 -24.87
C PHE A 520 -5.92 -2.17 -26.15
N ASP A 521 -6.50 -2.91 -27.09
CA ASP A 521 -7.16 -2.31 -28.25
C ASP A 521 -8.50 -1.69 -27.88
N GLN A 522 -9.08 -0.90 -28.80
CA GLN A 522 -10.31 -0.17 -28.53
C GLN A 522 -11.50 -1.08 -28.19
N ALA A 523 -11.59 -2.26 -28.81
CA ALA A 523 -12.68 -3.21 -28.55
C ALA A 523 -12.63 -3.74 -27.11
N ARG A 524 -11.45 -4.10 -26.61
CA ARG A 524 -11.26 -4.51 -25.22
C ARG A 524 -11.49 -3.35 -24.25
N ILE A 525 -11.07 -2.15 -24.60
CA ILE A 525 -11.31 -0.95 -23.78
C ILE A 525 -12.81 -0.71 -23.60
N ASP A 526 -13.58 -0.75 -24.70
CA ASP A 526 -15.02 -0.54 -24.66
C ASP A 526 -15.73 -1.64 -23.85
N GLU A 527 -15.35 -2.91 -24.02
CA GLU A 527 -15.85 -4.03 -23.21
C GLU A 527 -15.63 -3.80 -21.70
N LEU A 528 -14.43 -3.38 -21.30
CA LEU A 528 -14.09 -3.14 -19.90
C LEU A 528 -14.81 -1.92 -19.32
N LEU A 529 -15.00 -0.87 -20.11
CA LEU A 529 -15.76 0.31 -19.70
C LEU A 529 -17.24 0.00 -19.54
N ASP A 530 -17.85 -0.69 -20.51
CA ASP A 530 -19.26 -1.10 -20.46
C ASP A 530 -19.53 -2.02 -19.28
N LEU A 531 -18.64 -3.00 -19.04
CA LEU A 531 -18.73 -3.88 -17.89
C LEU A 531 -18.58 -3.10 -16.58
N GLY A 532 -17.58 -2.23 -16.48
CA GLY A 532 -17.33 -1.40 -15.30
C GLY A 532 -18.48 -0.45 -14.97
N LEU A 533 -19.21 0.04 -15.98
CA LEU A 533 -20.37 0.93 -15.83
C LEU A 533 -21.66 0.18 -15.45
N ASN A 534 -21.79 -1.09 -15.84
CA ASN A 534 -22.96 -1.89 -15.54
C ASN A 534 -22.80 -2.62 -14.18
N LYS A 535 -23.35 -2.02 -13.11
CA LYS A 535 -23.30 -2.56 -11.73
C LYS A 535 -23.65 -4.05 -11.66
N SER A 536 -24.80 -4.45 -12.19
CA SER A 536 -25.27 -5.85 -12.09
C SER A 536 -24.40 -6.82 -12.89
N ALA A 537 -23.92 -6.41 -14.06
CA ALA A 537 -23.05 -7.25 -14.88
C ALA A 537 -21.69 -7.45 -14.21
N LEU A 538 -21.07 -6.37 -13.74
CA LEU A 538 -19.79 -6.42 -13.04
C LEU A 538 -19.88 -7.29 -11.79
N GLU A 539 -20.85 -6.99 -10.90
CA GLU A 539 -21.02 -7.72 -9.64
C GLU A 539 -21.23 -9.23 -9.83
N GLY A 540 -21.89 -9.62 -10.93
CA GLY A 540 -22.17 -11.01 -11.28
C GLY A 540 -21.00 -11.78 -11.92
N CYS A 541 -19.92 -11.10 -12.32
CA CYS A 541 -18.76 -11.74 -12.95
C CYS A 541 -18.02 -12.66 -11.97
N ASP A 542 -17.61 -13.81 -12.48
CA ASP A 542 -16.59 -14.64 -11.81
C ASP A 542 -15.25 -13.89 -11.85
N VAL A 543 -14.57 -13.79 -10.71
CA VAL A 543 -13.34 -13.00 -10.58
C VAL A 543 -12.25 -13.48 -11.53
N ASP A 544 -12.07 -14.79 -11.69
CA ASP A 544 -11.05 -15.35 -12.57
C ASP A 544 -11.29 -14.99 -14.04
N LYS A 545 -12.55 -15.00 -14.46
CA LYS A 545 -12.97 -14.56 -15.81
C LYS A 545 -12.78 -13.06 -16.01
N TYR A 546 -13.07 -12.26 -14.99
CA TYR A 546 -12.84 -10.83 -15.03
C TYR A 546 -11.34 -10.50 -15.16
N VAL A 547 -10.49 -11.15 -14.36
CA VAL A 547 -9.03 -10.99 -14.42
C VAL A 547 -8.47 -11.43 -15.78
N ASP A 548 -9.01 -12.51 -16.38
CA ASP A 548 -8.60 -12.98 -17.72
C ASP A 548 -8.78 -11.90 -18.81
N LEU A 549 -9.70 -10.93 -18.64
CA LEU A 549 -9.89 -9.81 -19.59
C LEU A 549 -8.66 -8.89 -19.66
N TYR A 550 -7.82 -8.88 -18.62
CA TYR A 550 -6.63 -8.02 -18.51
C TYR A 550 -5.32 -8.76 -18.76
N VAL A 551 -5.36 -10.08 -18.91
CA VAL A 551 -4.15 -10.89 -19.07
C VAL A 551 -3.46 -10.59 -20.40
N LYS A 552 -2.12 -10.53 -20.37
CA LYS A 552 -1.28 -10.32 -21.56
C LYS A 552 -0.27 -11.45 -21.69
N ASP A 553 0.14 -11.78 -22.91
CA ASP A 553 1.19 -12.79 -23.14
C ASP A 553 2.62 -12.24 -22.92
N LYS A 554 2.75 -10.91 -22.91
CA LYS A 554 4.01 -10.18 -22.73
C LYS A 554 3.77 -8.91 -21.93
N MET A 555 4.82 -8.42 -21.28
CA MET A 555 4.82 -7.08 -20.69
C MET A 555 4.71 -6.02 -21.79
N VAL A 556 4.07 -4.90 -21.48
CA VAL A 556 4.08 -3.70 -22.35
C VAL A 556 5.48 -3.09 -22.35
N GLU A 557 5.89 -2.50 -23.47
CA GLU A 557 7.16 -1.78 -23.55
C GLU A 557 7.15 -0.59 -22.58
N SER A 558 8.25 -0.42 -21.82
CA SER A 558 8.37 0.70 -20.89
C SER A 558 8.44 2.02 -21.63
N ALA A 559 7.77 3.05 -21.09
CA ALA A 559 7.79 4.41 -21.62
C ALA A 559 9.13 5.13 -21.40
#